data_AF-A0A9P4LYS1-F1
#
_entry.id   AF-A0A9P4LYS1-F1
#
_cell.length_a   1.000
_cell.length_b   1.000
_cell.length_c   1.000
_cell.angle_alpha   90.00
_cell.angle_beta   90.00
_cell.angle_gamma   90.00
#
_symmetry.space_group_name_H-M   'P 1'
#
loop_
_entity.id
_entity.type
_entity.pdbx_description
1 polymer ?
#
loop_
_entity_poly.entity_id
_entity_poly.type
_entity_poly.pdbx_seq_one_letter_code
_entity_poly.pdbx_strand_id
1 'polypeptide(L)'
;MPSSVSSQGSPHRLAQLSREEVLLQNRYFGVVDGDAPTHCLTCADEGHMSDQCPTRTCAHCHSVDRHFSSSCPKIMKCTKCREHGHEWFDCPSKLARSKADGFLCDLCNENGHVEEECSMLWRTFDPAKIANLKMVDRIPAWCYECGSEKHWGDDCR
;
A
#
# COMPACT_ATOMS: atom_id res chain seq x y z
N MET A 1 -10.68 1.92 7.93
CA MET A 1 -10.35 1.47 9.28
C MET A 1 -10.08 -0.03 9.20
N PRO A 2 -8.81 -0.51 9.18
CA PRO A 2 -8.59 -1.94 9.33
C PRO A 2 -8.80 -2.29 10.81
N SER A 3 -9.78 -3.15 11.06
CA SER A 3 -10.10 -3.65 12.39
C SER A 3 -8.91 -4.43 12.94
N SER A 4 -8.33 -3.92 14.02
CA SER A 4 -7.36 -4.62 14.85
C SER A 4 -8.03 -5.88 15.41
N VAL A 5 -7.75 -7.05 14.81
CA VAL A 5 -8.08 -8.33 15.43
C VAL A 5 -7.16 -8.50 16.63
N SER A 6 -7.65 -8.12 17.79
CA SER A 6 -7.03 -8.42 19.08
C SER A 6 -7.11 -9.93 19.30
N SER A 7 -6.07 -10.66 18.92
CA SER A 7 -5.88 -12.05 19.33
C SER A 7 -5.71 -12.09 20.85
N GLN A 8 -6.80 -12.44 21.56
CA GLN A 8 -6.77 -12.68 23.00
C GLN A 8 -6.08 -14.01 23.30
N GLY A 9 -4.75 -13.97 23.32
CA GLY A 9 -3.89 -14.94 23.96
C GLY A 9 -2.84 -14.16 24.74
N SER A 10 -2.45 -14.63 25.93
CA SER A 10 -1.31 -14.05 26.64
C SER A 10 -0.10 -13.95 25.70
N PRO A 11 0.55 -12.78 25.57
CA PRO A 11 1.65 -12.62 24.62
C PRO A 11 2.77 -13.59 24.96
N HIS A 12 3.27 -14.31 23.95
CA HIS A 12 4.45 -15.14 24.10
C HIS A 12 5.64 -14.25 24.47
N ARG A 13 6.40 -14.66 25.47
CA ARG A 13 7.57 -13.92 25.97
C ARG A 13 8.87 -14.62 25.59
N LEU A 14 9.95 -13.86 25.47
CA LEU A 14 11.27 -14.40 25.16
C LEU A 14 11.75 -15.48 26.13
N ALA A 15 11.41 -15.37 27.42
CA ALA A 15 11.72 -16.38 28.41
C ALA A 15 11.09 -17.76 28.15
N GLN A 16 10.03 -17.83 27.33
CA GLN A 16 9.31 -19.08 27.00
C GLN A 16 9.89 -19.76 25.75
N LEU A 17 10.79 -19.10 25.04
CA LEU A 17 11.34 -19.56 23.77
C LEU A 17 12.59 -20.42 23.97
N SER A 18 12.86 -21.28 22.99
CA SER A 18 14.11 -22.02 22.93
C SER A 18 15.31 -21.09 22.72
N ARG A 19 16.52 -21.56 23.07
CA ARG A 19 17.75 -20.78 22.89
C ARG A 19 17.98 -20.36 21.44
N GLU A 20 17.62 -21.20 20.48
CA GLU A 20 17.74 -20.89 19.05
C GLU A 20 16.78 -19.78 18.63
N GLU A 21 15.53 -19.81 19.09
CA GLU A 21 14.53 -18.78 18.82
C GLU A 21 14.93 -17.43 19.43
N VAL A 22 15.43 -17.42 20.67
CA VAL A 22 15.95 -16.19 21.30
C VAL A 22 17.11 -15.58 20.50
N LEU A 23 18.00 -16.40 19.95
CA LEU A 23 19.09 -15.91 19.08
C LEU A 23 18.55 -15.30 17.78
N LEU A 24 17.48 -15.85 17.20
CA LEU A 24 16.84 -15.29 16.01
C LEU A 24 16.16 -13.95 16.35
N GLN A 25 15.46 -13.86 17.48
CA GLN A 25 14.86 -12.61 17.95
C GLN A 25 15.90 -11.52 18.15
N ASN A 26 17.03 -11.86 18.79
CA ASN A 26 18.13 -10.92 18.96
C ASN A 26 18.74 -10.48 17.63
N ARG A 27 18.94 -11.43 16.68
CA ARG A 27 19.53 -11.15 15.38
C ARG A 27 18.67 -10.23 14.51
N TYR A 28 17.37 -10.49 14.44
CA TYR A 28 16.48 -9.78 13.52
C TYR A 28 15.83 -8.54 14.13
N PHE A 29 15.59 -8.55 15.44
CA PHE A 29 14.84 -7.49 16.13
C PHE A 29 15.62 -6.82 17.26
N GLY A 30 16.84 -7.27 17.56
CA GLY A 30 17.68 -6.67 18.60
C GLY A 30 17.18 -6.86 20.03
N VAL A 31 16.19 -7.73 20.24
CA VAL A 31 15.59 -7.92 21.57
C VAL A 31 16.52 -8.77 22.45
N VAL A 32 16.88 -8.23 23.62
CA VAL A 32 17.79 -8.86 24.60
C VAL A 32 17.10 -9.17 25.92
N ASP A 33 16.01 -8.47 26.23
CA ASP A 33 15.33 -8.57 27.51
C ASP A 33 14.45 -9.82 27.56
N GLY A 34 14.69 -10.72 28.51
CA GLY A 34 13.94 -11.98 28.61
C GLY A 34 12.44 -11.81 28.91
N ASP A 35 12.02 -10.68 29.47
CA ASP A 35 10.59 -10.39 29.73
C ASP A 35 9.89 -9.72 28.53
N ALA A 36 10.64 -9.27 27.52
CA ALA A 36 10.05 -8.62 26.37
C ALA A 36 9.16 -9.60 25.55
N PRO A 37 8.10 -9.08 24.91
CA PRO A 37 7.27 -9.89 24.03
C PRO A 37 8.10 -10.42 22.85
N THR A 38 7.83 -11.65 22.41
CA THR A 38 8.44 -12.17 21.18
C THR A 38 7.87 -11.45 19.97
N HIS A 39 8.69 -11.26 18.93
CA HIS A 39 8.23 -10.74 17.65
C HIS A 39 8.07 -11.89 16.65
N CYS A 40 7.06 -11.83 15.80
CA CYS A 40 6.87 -12.82 14.76
C CYS A 40 7.89 -12.62 13.64
N LEU A 41 8.60 -13.67 13.23
CA LEU A 41 9.56 -13.56 12.12
C LEU A 41 8.88 -13.37 10.75
N THR A 42 7.58 -13.61 10.65
CA THR A 42 6.82 -13.49 9.39
C THR A 42 6.22 -12.09 9.21
N CYS A 43 5.64 -11.50 10.26
CA CYS A 43 4.96 -10.20 10.18
C CYS A 43 5.60 -9.09 11.02
N ALA A 44 6.63 -9.40 11.79
CA ALA A 44 7.30 -8.49 12.72
C ALA A 44 6.43 -7.92 13.87
N ASP A 45 5.16 -8.33 13.99
CA ASP A 45 4.31 -7.96 15.12
C ASP A 45 4.66 -8.73 16.39
N GLU A 46 4.31 -8.15 17.54
CA GLU A 46 4.64 -8.65 18.87
C GLU A 46 3.62 -9.68 19.40
N GLY A 47 4.05 -10.49 20.36
CA GLY A 47 3.20 -11.34 21.18
C GLY A 47 2.86 -12.73 20.61
N HIS A 48 3.37 -13.10 19.44
CA HIS A 48 3.13 -14.40 18.83
C HIS A 48 4.32 -14.91 18.00
N MET A 49 4.34 -16.23 17.78
CA MET A 49 5.32 -16.90 16.91
C MET A 49 4.80 -17.07 15.49
N SER A 50 5.70 -17.39 14.55
CA SER A 50 5.35 -17.67 13.15
C SER A 50 4.23 -18.72 13.00
N ASP A 51 4.13 -19.69 13.91
CA ASP A 51 3.07 -20.71 13.89
C ASP A 51 1.68 -20.20 14.22
N GLN A 52 1.59 -19.11 14.98
CA GLN A 52 0.33 -18.49 15.42
C GLN A 52 0.10 -17.14 14.74
N CYS A 53 0.79 -16.90 13.63
CA CYS A 53 0.75 -15.61 12.98
C CYS A 53 -0.58 -15.37 12.26
N PRO A 54 -1.32 -14.29 12.59
CA PRO A 54 -2.61 -14.01 11.97
C PRO A 54 -2.46 -13.69 10.47
N THR A 55 -1.29 -13.19 10.04
CA THR A 55 -1.04 -12.86 8.63
C THR A 55 -0.87 -14.10 7.73
N ARG A 56 -0.71 -15.31 8.32
CA ARG A 56 -0.73 -16.57 7.57
C ARG A 56 -2.10 -16.90 7.00
N THR A 57 -3.14 -16.27 7.54
CA THR A 57 -4.50 -16.40 7.03
C THR A 57 -4.86 -15.17 6.20
N CYS A 58 -5.24 -15.39 4.95
CA CYS A 58 -5.70 -14.31 4.10
C CYS A 58 -7.01 -13.71 4.63
N ALA A 59 -7.05 -12.39 4.86
CA ALA A 59 -8.24 -11.68 5.37
C ALA A 59 -9.43 -11.67 4.39
N HIS A 60 -9.18 -11.94 3.11
CA HIS A 60 -10.19 -11.83 2.05
C HIS A 60 -10.79 -13.18 1.65
N CYS A 61 -9.96 -14.24 1.61
CA CYS A 61 -10.40 -15.57 1.21
C CYS A 61 -10.22 -16.66 2.27
N HIS A 62 -9.69 -16.31 3.45
CA HIS A 62 -9.50 -17.19 4.60
C HIS A 62 -8.64 -18.44 4.31
N SER A 63 -7.83 -18.42 3.26
CA SER A 63 -6.86 -19.49 3.01
C SER A 63 -5.64 -19.31 3.90
N VAL A 64 -5.15 -20.41 4.48
CA VAL A 64 -3.96 -20.46 5.33
C VAL A 64 -2.75 -20.87 4.48
N ASP A 65 -1.61 -20.18 4.66
CA ASP A 65 -0.29 -20.50 4.06
C ASP A 65 -0.21 -20.58 2.54
N ARG A 66 -1.22 -20.09 1.83
CA ARG A 66 -1.19 -20.06 0.36
C ARG A 66 -0.64 -18.75 -0.20
N HIS A 67 -1.02 -17.62 0.39
CA HIS A 67 -0.61 -16.28 -0.03
C HIS A 67 -0.84 -15.27 1.09
N PHE A 68 -0.10 -14.16 1.06
CA PHE A 68 -0.38 -13.00 1.90
C PHE A 68 -1.66 -12.30 1.45
N SER A 69 -2.38 -11.66 2.38
CA SER A 69 -3.62 -10.94 2.08
C SER A 69 -3.49 -9.95 0.91
N SER A 70 -2.33 -9.28 0.77
CA SER A 70 -2.00 -8.36 -0.33
C SER A 70 -1.96 -9.00 -1.70
N SER A 71 -1.69 -10.30 -1.78
CA SER A 71 -1.57 -11.08 -3.01
C SER A 71 -2.76 -12.03 -3.19
N CYS A 72 -3.91 -11.70 -2.57
CA CYS A 72 -5.09 -12.54 -2.69
C CYS A 72 -5.68 -12.48 -4.10
N PRO A 73 -5.80 -13.60 -4.83
CA PRO A 73 -6.31 -13.61 -6.19
C PRO A 73 -7.75 -13.12 -6.30
N LYS A 74 -8.51 -13.12 -5.20
CA LYS A 74 -9.87 -12.57 -5.16
C LYS A 74 -9.92 -11.04 -5.16
N ILE A 75 -8.89 -10.37 -4.64
CA ILE A 75 -8.83 -8.90 -4.57
C ILE A 75 -7.88 -8.29 -5.60
N MET A 76 -7.04 -9.10 -6.23
CA MET A 76 -6.16 -8.60 -7.28
C MET A 76 -6.99 -8.15 -8.46
N LYS A 77 -6.70 -6.94 -8.96
CA LYS A 77 -7.29 -6.43 -10.19
C LYS A 77 -6.60 -7.08 -11.38
N CYS A 78 -7.38 -7.59 -12.32
CA CYS A 78 -6.84 -8.10 -13.58
C CYS A 78 -6.12 -6.99 -14.36
N THR A 79 -4.90 -7.25 -14.83
CA THR A 79 -4.11 -6.26 -15.60
C THR A 79 -4.76 -5.89 -16.93
N LYS A 80 -5.65 -6.74 -17.44
CA LYS A 80 -6.34 -6.56 -18.72
C LYS A 80 -7.66 -5.78 -18.58
N CYS A 81 -8.57 -6.21 -17.70
CA CYS A 81 -9.90 -5.62 -17.57
C CYS A 81 -10.13 -4.82 -16.28
N ARG A 82 -9.18 -4.88 -15.34
CA ARG A 82 -9.25 -4.28 -13.98
C ARG A 82 -10.38 -4.78 -13.08
N GLU A 83 -11.06 -5.86 -13.46
CA GLU A 83 -12.03 -6.52 -12.59
C GLU A 83 -11.34 -7.47 -11.61
N HIS A 84 -12.03 -7.78 -10.52
CA HIS A 84 -11.53 -8.63 -9.44
C HIS A 84 -11.91 -10.10 -9.68
N GLY A 85 -11.15 -11.02 -9.10
CA GLY A 85 -11.52 -12.44 -9.04
C GLY A 85 -10.95 -13.33 -10.15
N HIS A 86 -10.08 -12.81 -11.01
CA HIS A 86 -9.36 -13.60 -12.02
C HIS A 86 -7.99 -12.97 -12.33
N GLU A 87 -7.09 -13.79 -12.88
CA GLU A 87 -5.78 -13.34 -13.35
C GLU A 87 -5.79 -13.01 -14.85
N TRP A 88 -4.70 -12.44 -15.37
CA TRP A 88 -4.60 -11.99 -16.76
C TRP A 88 -4.85 -13.10 -17.80
N PHE A 89 -4.45 -14.34 -17.48
CA PHE A 89 -4.60 -15.50 -18.37
C PHE A 89 -6.04 -16.01 -18.44
N ASP A 90 -6.77 -15.97 -17.31
CA ASP A 90 -8.16 -16.39 -17.19
C ASP A 90 -9.15 -15.22 -17.42
N CYS A 91 -8.68 -14.12 -18.01
CA CYS A 91 -9.51 -12.94 -18.20
C CYS A 91 -10.58 -13.20 -19.28
N PRO A 92 -11.89 -13.07 -18.95
CA PRO A 92 -12.96 -13.28 -19.92
C PRO A 92 -13.01 -12.18 -20.99
N SER A 93 -12.40 -11.02 -20.73
CA SER A 93 -12.34 -9.92 -21.69
C SER A 93 -11.38 -10.24 -22.83
N LYS A 94 -11.86 -10.12 -24.08
CA LYS A 94 -11.02 -10.33 -25.27
C LYS A 94 -9.98 -9.22 -25.48
N LEU A 95 -10.32 -7.99 -25.13
CA LEU A 95 -9.46 -6.80 -25.28
C LEU A 95 -8.99 -6.29 -23.92
N ALA A 96 -7.79 -5.71 -23.90
CA ALA A 96 -7.33 -4.94 -22.75
C ALA A 96 -8.08 -3.62 -22.71
N ARG A 97 -8.53 -3.22 -21.52
CA ARG A 97 -9.10 -1.89 -21.33
C ARG A 97 -7.98 -0.87 -21.50
N SER A 98 -8.25 0.08 -22.37
CA SER A 98 -7.39 1.21 -22.69
C SER A 98 -7.68 2.39 -21.76
N LYS A 99 -6.79 3.39 -21.75
CA LYS A 99 -6.97 4.66 -21.04
C LYS A 99 -8.27 5.39 -21.45
N ALA A 100 -8.79 5.10 -22.65
CA ALA A 100 -10.02 5.70 -23.17
C ALA A 100 -11.31 5.05 -22.62
N ASP A 101 -11.23 3.86 -22.02
CA ASP A 101 -12.40 3.12 -21.50
C ASP A 101 -12.93 3.67 -20.16
N GLY A 102 -12.50 4.86 -19.75
CA GLY A 102 -13.12 5.62 -18.67
C GLY A 102 -13.00 5.01 -17.27
N PHE A 103 -11.94 4.25 -16.98
CA PHE A 103 -11.68 3.84 -15.60
C PHE A 103 -11.19 5.03 -14.77
N LEU A 104 -11.60 5.07 -13.52
CA LEU A 104 -11.18 6.08 -12.55
C LEU A 104 -9.94 5.57 -11.82
N CYS A 105 -8.98 6.46 -11.59
CA CYS A 105 -7.84 6.18 -10.73
C CYS A 105 -8.31 6.09 -9.28
N ASP A 106 -7.96 5.02 -8.56
CA ASP A 106 -8.32 4.88 -7.14
C ASP A 106 -7.69 5.95 -6.22
N LEU A 107 -6.62 6.61 -6.68
CA LEU A 107 -5.87 7.59 -5.90
C LEU A 107 -6.44 9.01 -6.02
N CYS A 108 -6.68 9.48 -7.25
CA CYS A 108 -7.18 10.84 -7.51
C CYS A 108 -8.61 10.89 -8.06
N ASN A 109 -9.19 9.75 -8.38
CA ASN A 109 -10.53 9.62 -8.95
C ASN A 109 -10.72 10.32 -10.32
N GLU A 110 -9.63 10.59 -11.03
CA GLU A 110 -9.62 11.10 -12.41
C GLU A 110 -9.50 9.96 -13.41
N ASN A 111 -9.95 10.18 -14.65
CA ASN A 111 -9.85 9.22 -15.74
C ASN A 111 -8.55 9.41 -16.55
N GLY A 112 -8.23 8.42 -17.38
CA GLY A 112 -7.17 8.53 -18.39
C GLY A 112 -5.78 8.06 -17.96
N HIS A 113 -5.60 7.56 -16.74
CA HIS A 113 -4.34 6.98 -16.27
C HIS A 113 -4.54 5.89 -15.22
N VAL A 114 -3.57 4.98 -15.09
CA VAL A 114 -3.53 3.92 -14.06
C VAL A 114 -2.97 4.45 -12.76
N GLU A 115 -3.25 3.78 -11.64
CA GLU A 115 -2.79 4.18 -10.31
C GLU A 115 -1.26 4.41 -10.26
N GLU A 116 -0.47 3.58 -10.97
CA GLU A 116 1.00 3.69 -11.07
C GLU A 116 1.49 4.94 -11.84
N GLU A 117 0.66 5.46 -12.74
CA GLU A 117 0.92 6.68 -13.51
C GLU A 117 0.29 7.92 -12.85
N CYS A 118 -0.32 7.76 -11.67
CA CYS A 118 -1.00 8.86 -11.01
C CYS A 118 0.01 9.90 -10.52
N SER A 119 -0.23 11.17 -10.89
CA SER A 119 0.62 12.29 -10.44
C SER A 119 0.64 12.44 -8.91
N MET A 120 -0.40 11.98 -8.21
CA MET A 120 -0.47 12.00 -6.75
C MET A 120 0.53 11.07 -6.06
N LEU A 121 1.09 10.07 -6.76
CA LEU A 121 2.16 9.25 -6.20
C LEU A 121 3.44 10.06 -5.97
N TRP A 122 3.69 11.04 -6.83
CA TRP A 122 4.94 11.83 -6.83
C TRP A 122 4.75 13.24 -6.27
N ARG A 123 3.50 13.72 -6.18
CA ARG A 123 3.17 15.01 -5.60
C ARG A 123 2.99 14.88 -4.09
N THR A 124 3.88 15.51 -3.34
CA THR A 124 3.84 15.57 -1.86
C THR A 124 2.90 16.66 -1.33
N PHE A 125 2.50 17.62 -2.17
CA PHE A 125 1.65 18.74 -1.76
C PHE A 125 0.19 18.51 -2.15
N ASP A 126 -0.67 18.33 -1.16
CA ASP A 126 -2.13 18.25 -1.31
C ASP A 126 -2.78 19.46 -0.64
N PRO A 127 -3.21 20.48 -1.42
CA PRO A 127 -3.81 21.70 -0.89
C PRO A 127 -5.05 21.44 -0.03
N ALA A 128 -5.80 20.37 -0.32
CA ALA A 128 -7.07 20.09 0.34
C ALA A 128 -6.90 19.57 1.78
N LYS A 129 -5.73 19.04 2.13
CA LYS A 129 -5.42 18.49 3.46
C LYS A 129 -4.86 19.52 4.44
N ILE A 130 -4.58 20.74 3.99
CA ILE A 130 -3.92 21.76 4.82
C ILE A 130 -4.98 22.69 5.42
N ALA A 131 -5.21 22.55 6.74
CA ALA A 131 -6.06 23.49 7.47
C ALA A 131 -5.39 24.87 7.49
N ASN A 132 -6.08 25.89 6.94
CA ASN A 132 -5.63 27.28 6.84
C ASN A 132 -4.52 27.53 5.79
N LEU A 133 -4.63 26.93 4.61
CA LEU A 133 -3.77 27.25 3.48
C LEU A 133 -3.90 28.73 3.09
N LYS A 134 -2.83 29.52 3.27
CA LYS A 134 -2.76 30.90 2.80
C LYS A 134 -2.50 30.91 1.30
N MET A 135 -3.52 31.23 0.51
CA MET A 135 -3.37 31.43 -0.93
C MET A 135 -2.87 32.85 -1.22
N VAL A 136 -2.10 32.99 -2.29
CA VAL A 136 -1.72 34.30 -2.82
C VAL A 136 -2.81 34.80 -3.78
N ASP A 137 -3.04 36.12 -3.84
CA ASP A 137 -4.08 36.70 -4.71
C ASP A 137 -3.82 36.45 -6.21
N ARG A 138 -2.56 36.36 -6.61
CA ARG A 138 -2.16 35.99 -7.97
C ARG A 138 -0.78 35.37 -8.00
N ILE A 139 -0.61 34.36 -8.85
CA ILE A 139 0.70 33.87 -9.25
C ILE A 139 0.97 34.43 -10.64
N PRO A 140 1.89 35.40 -10.80
CA PRO A 140 2.26 35.91 -12.12
C PRO A 140 2.89 34.79 -12.95
N ALA A 141 2.44 34.63 -14.19
CA ALA A 141 2.99 33.67 -15.12
C ALA A 141 4.12 34.34 -15.92
N TRP A 142 5.29 33.72 -15.97
CA TRP A 142 6.35 34.08 -16.90
C TRP A 142 6.81 32.85 -17.66
N CYS A 143 6.92 32.98 -18.97
CA CYS A 143 7.38 31.92 -19.84
C CYS A 143 8.90 31.78 -19.75
N TYR A 144 9.38 30.58 -19.43
CA TYR A 144 10.81 30.29 -19.34
C TYR A 144 11.51 30.22 -20.70
N GLU A 145 10.75 30.10 -21.81
CA GLU A 145 11.29 30.02 -23.17
C GLU A 145 11.38 31.40 -23.84
N CYS A 146 10.27 32.16 -23.86
CA CYS A 146 10.20 33.46 -24.58
C CYS A 146 10.16 34.71 -23.68
N GLY A 147 10.11 34.55 -22.35
CA GLY A 147 10.07 35.67 -21.40
C GLY A 147 8.74 36.43 -21.35
N SER A 148 7.68 35.93 -22.00
CA SER A 148 6.34 36.52 -21.95
C SER A 148 5.70 36.40 -20.57
N GLU A 149 4.96 37.43 -20.13
CA GLU A 149 4.24 37.47 -18.85
C GLU A 149 2.79 36.92 -18.92
N LYS A 150 2.41 36.34 -20.05
CA LYS A 150 1.01 35.96 -20.34
C LYS A 150 0.70 34.47 -20.21
N HIS A 151 1.72 33.62 -20.19
CA HIS A 151 1.57 32.18 -20.21
C HIS A 151 2.72 31.48 -19.46
N TRP A 152 2.47 30.25 -19.03
CA TRP A 152 3.50 29.37 -18.50
C TRP A 152 4.31 28.77 -19.65
N GLY A 153 5.57 28.40 -19.42
CA GLY A 153 6.40 27.87 -20.52
C GLY A 153 5.83 26.60 -21.17
N ASP A 154 5.06 25.79 -20.45
CA ASP A 154 4.39 24.60 -21.02
C ASP A 154 3.26 24.96 -22.01
N ASP A 155 2.72 26.18 -21.91
CA ASP A 155 1.73 26.74 -22.83
C ASP A 155 2.37 27.55 -23.97
N CYS A 156 3.71 27.60 -24.04
CA CYS A 156 4.43 28.35 -25.06
C CYS A 156 4.24 27.68 -26.43
N ARG A 157 3.76 28.46 -27.41
CA ARG A 157 3.59 28.07 -28.81
C ARG A 157 4.19 29.09 -29.75
#